data_AF-A0A1J4JU60-F1
#
_entry.id   AF-A0A1J4JU60-F1
#
_cell.length_a   1.000
_cell.length_b   1.000
_cell.length_c   1.000
_cell.angle_alpha   90.00
_cell.angle_beta   90.00
_cell.angle_gamma   90.00
#
_symmetry.space_group_name_H-M   'P 1'
#
loop_
_entity.id
_entity.type
_entity.pdbx_description
1 polymer ?
#
loop_
_entity_poly.entity_id
_entity_poly.type
_entity_poly.pdbx_seq_one_letter_code
_entity_poly.pdbx_strand_id
1 'polypeptide(L)'
;MRKYHVKITMFIFLIMHLFILTISDLYVYTHTKNFLNFSYRYLFYVCSFFLIFEMKAPKVIKGLLIFLLYVVDISEGVCYYTTYQSFNFQFISAIDFQNGISDQPVLATLAFIAIGIALIFSCATAVDLDLSYRYDFCAYGITSYCLFHYLLIIKKDFSPFSEVLFHFNSEFIGRFNEYMDSPIESSQPPNVKPRNFITFLLESFELQNLGTYNPQRKDLTPFLTNLAKETTVFTNVIKQPFSGWSIASLFAVMCDLPMITDGHTRYDQGHFHLNKNFKCFPDHLHKLNYRNILVAGSYPNIGNFVDFLKMHHYTPYLVQQHGCRHDDQLTKWMIDHFIPKLANDYYNNTNSNNTDSKRPFNLLFYLADTHVGRYKNRCGRKNDGLTSYMNEAECTDGYIKQVYETFQKYNLLENTEVIIYGDHSVMSNNHNFQEPDRNLLLMVPSRKFGEVKTNMTLYDYSHLILNLLDVKYKPNFPFGSNPLQANHVIDVPEKADLNYLYNRFQKEMKFNPNPKGYFNNTDRTEELKIRNYTKKK
;
A
#
# COMPACT_ATOMS: atom_id res chain seq x y z
N MET A 1 -24.40 41.10 -39.02
CA MET A 1 -24.62 39.70 -38.60
C MET A 1 -23.32 38.90 -38.38
N ARG A 2 -22.37 38.86 -39.32
CA ARG A 2 -21.12 38.05 -39.20
C ARG A 2 -20.24 38.39 -37.97
N LYS A 3 -20.04 39.68 -37.65
CA LYS A 3 -19.31 40.12 -36.42
C LYS A 3 -20.04 39.78 -35.11
N TYR A 4 -21.38 39.76 -35.12
CA TYR A 4 -22.18 39.37 -33.96
C TYR A 4 -22.11 37.87 -33.71
N HIS A 5 -22.17 37.04 -34.76
CA HIS A 5 -21.98 35.59 -34.64
C HIS A 5 -20.62 35.20 -34.08
N VAL A 6 -19.53 35.85 -34.52
CA VAL A 6 -18.18 35.58 -34.01
C VAL A 6 -18.08 35.86 -32.50
N LYS A 7 -18.68 36.96 -32.01
CA LYS A 7 -18.70 37.28 -30.58
C LYS A 7 -19.54 36.29 -29.76
N ILE A 8 -20.66 35.80 -30.30
CA ILE A 8 -21.51 34.81 -29.63
C ILE A 8 -20.80 33.45 -29.52
N THR A 9 -20.20 32.97 -30.61
CA THR A 9 -19.44 31.70 -30.60
C THR A 9 -18.28 31.73 -29.61
N MET A 10 -17.54 32.85 -29.58
CA MET A 10 -16.44 33.07 -28.64
C MET A 10 -16.91 33.04 -27.19
N PHE A 11 -18.03 33.70 -26.88
CA PHE A 11 -18.62 33.71 -25.55
C PHE A 11 -19.09 32.31 -25.12
N ILE A 12 -19.72 31.55 -26.02
CA ILE A 12 -20.14 30.17 -25.75
C ILE A 12 -18.94 29.29 -25.41
N PHE A 13 -17.87 29.35 -26.21
CA PHE A 13 -16.68 28.53 -25.96
C PHE A 13 -16.01 28.87 -24.63
N LEU A 14 -15.91 30.16 -24.29
CA LEU A 14 -15.40 30.59 -22.99
C LEU A 14 -16.24 30.02 -21.84
N ILE A 15 -17.58 30.08 -21.93
CA ILE A 15 -18.48 29.50 -20.93
C ILE A 15 -18.27 27.98 -20.80
N MET A 16 -18.10 27.27 -21.91
CA MET A 16 -17.86 25.82 -21.87
C MET A 16 -16.59 25.48 -21.10
N HIS A 17 -15.50 26.23 -21.33
CA HIS A 17 -14.25 26.05 -20.59
C HIS A 17 -14.43 26.32 -19.09
N LEU A 18 -15.05 27.46 -18.74
CA LEU A 18 -15.32 27.82 -17.35
C LEU A 18 -16.22 26.80 -16.64
N PHE A 19 -17.21 26.24 -17.34
CA PHE A 19 -18.09 25.21 -16.80
C PHE A 19 -17.34 23.92 -16.46
N ILE A 20 -16.50 23.42 -17.38
CA ILE A 20 -15.69 22.21 -17.16
C ILE A 20 -14.77 22.40 -15.96
N LEU A 21 -14.05 23.53 -15.90
CA LEU A 21 -13.16 23.85 -14.78
C LEU A 21 -13.91 23.95 -13.46
N THR A 22 -15.06 24.63 -13.45
CA THR A 22 -15.84 24.81 -12.21
C THR A 22 -16.31 23.47 -11.66
N ILE A 23 -16.69 22.51 -12.51
CA ILE A 23 -17.05 21.17 -12.07
C ILE A 23 -15.85 20.44 -11.45
N SER A 24 -14.69 20.47 -12.12
CA SER A 24 -13.47 19.82 -11.64
C SER A 24 -13.00 20.42 -10.31
N ASP A 25 -12.98 21.76 -10.20
CA ASP A 25 -12.55 22.46 -9.01
C ASP A 25 -13.52 22.32 -7.84
N LEU A 26 -14.83 22.31 -8.10
CA LEU A 26 -15.83 22.02 -7.07
C LEU A 26 -15.65 20.60 -6.53
N TYR A 27 -15.33 19.63 -7.39
CA TYR A 27 -15.06 18.26 -6.97
C TYR A 27 -13.86 18.18 -6.00
N VAL A 28 -12.77 18.90 -6.26
CA VAL A 28 -11.66 18.90 -5.29
C VAL A 28 -12.00 19.69 -4.03
N TYR A 29 -12.79 20.76 -4.14
CA TYR A 29 -13.24 21.50 -2.96
C TYR A 29 -14.04 20.64 -2.00
N THR A 30 -14.90 19.74 -2.48
CA THR A 30 -15.66 18.83 -1.60
C THR A 30 -14.76 17.89 -0.78
N HIS A 31 -13.56 17.59 -1.27
CA HIS A 31 -12.57 16.75 -0.59
C HIS A 31 -11.67 17.56 0.36
N THR A 32 -11.19 18.73 -0.07
CA THR A 32 -10.27 19.55 0.74
C THR A 32 -10.96 20.38 1.82
N LYS A 33 -12.20 20.81 1.57
CA LYS A 33 -12.94 21.82 2.37
C LYS A 33 -12.12 23.09 2.65
N ASN A 34 -11.12 23.39 1.82
CA ASN A 34 -10.23 24.52 1.99
C ASN A 34 -10.50 25.55 0.88
N PHE A 35 -11.26 26.58 1.24
CA PHE A 35 -11.67 27.63 0.31
C PHE A 35 -10.49 28.42 -0.29
N LEU A 36 -9.41 28.60 0.49
CA LEU A 36 -8.23 29.34 0.04
C LEU A 36 -7.47 28.55 -1.05
N ASN A 37 -7.27 27.26 -0.82
CA ASN A 37 -6.64 26.36 -1.81
C ASN A 37 -7.46 26.30 -3.10
N PHE A 38 -8.78 26.13 -2.97
CA PHE A 38 -9.72 26.19 -4.09
C PHE A 38 -9.57 27.51 -4.86
N SER A 39 -9.52 28.65 -4.16
CA SER A 39 -9.43 29.97 -4.77
C SER A 39 -8.14 30.14 -5.58
N TYR A 40 -6.98 29.74 -5.03
CA TYR A 40 -5.71 29.82 -5.75
C TYR A 40 -5.74 28.98 -7.02
N ARG A 41 -6.25 27.76 -6.94
CA ARG A 41 -6.29 26.88 -8.10
C ARG A 41 -7.27 27.35 -9.17
N TYR A 42 -8.49 27.68 -8.77
CA TYR A 42 -9.53 28.15 -9.68
C TYR A 42 -9.10 29.43 -10.42
N LEU A 43 -8.56 30.41 -9.69
CA LEU A 43 -8.05 31.65 -10.28
C LEU A 43 -6.85 31.40 -11.21
N PHE A 44 -5.95 30.48 -10.86
CA PHE A 44 -4.84 30.08 -11.75
C PHE A 44 -5.36 29.56 -13.09
N TYR A 45 -6.30 28.62 -13.09
CA TYR A 45 -6.84 28.08 -14.34
C TYR A 45 -7.59 29.14 -15.13
N VAL A 46 -8.55 29.84 -14.50
CA VAL A 46 -9.36 30.87 -15.17
C VAL A 46 -8.48 31.93 -15.85
N CYS A 47 -7.50 32.49 -15.13
CA CYS A 47 -6.61 33.49 -15.71
C CYS A 47 -5.70 32.90 -16.80
N SER A 48 -5.25 31.64 -16.67
CA SER A 48 -4.47 30.96 -17.71
C SER A 48 -5.27 30.80 -19.01
N PHE A 49 -6.57 30.48 -18.94
CA PHE A 49 -7.43 30.42 -20.13
C PHE A 49 -7.54 31.77 -20.83
N PHE A 50 -7.75 32.85 -20.08
CA PHE A 50 -7.79 34.20 -20.65
C PHE A 50 -6.47 34.57 -21.34
N LEU A 51 -5.34 34.30 -20.69
CA LEU A 51 -4.01 34.57 -21.27
C LEU A 51 -3.75 33.74 -22.54
N ILE A 52 -4.18 32.47 -22.58
CA ILE A 52 -4.02 31.63 -23.79
C ILE A 52 -4.88 32.15 -24.95
N PHE A 53 -6.11 32.58 -24.68
CA PHE A 53 -6.98 33.15 -25.72
C PHE A 53 -6.48 34.50 -26.24
N GLU A 54 -5.81 35.29 -25.42
CA GLU A 54 -5.20 36.55 -25.83
C GLU A 54 -3.87 36.39 -26.58
N MET A 55 -3.11 35.35 -26.27
CA MET A 55 -1.80 35.11 -26.85
C MET A 55 -1.85 35.14 -28.39
N LYS A 56 -0.92 35.86 -29.03
CA LYS A 56 -0.80 35.87 -30.50
C LYS A 56 -0.07 34.63 -31.02
N ALA A 57 -0.74 33.48 -30.93
CA ALA A 57 -0.22 32.19 -31.36
C ALA A 57 -1.19 31.46 -32.31
N PRO A 58 -0.71 30.56 -33.17
CA PRO A 58 -1.56 29.69 -33.97
C PRO A 58 -2.59 28.93 -33.12
N LYS A 59 -3.80 28.75 -33.67
CA LYS A 59 -4.91 28.05 -33.00
C LYS A 59 -4.52 26.69 -32.43
N VAL A 60 -3.63 25.96 -33.13
CA VAL A 60 -3.10 24.66 -32.68
C VAL A 60 -2.29 24.78 -31.39
N ILE A 61 -1.44 25.82 -31.27
CA ILE A 61 -0.64 26.05 -30.05
C ILE A 61 -1.57 26.39 -28.88
N LYS A 62 -2.56 27.27 -29.10
CA LYS A 62 -3.57 27.58 -28.07
C LYS A 62 -4.33 26.33 -27.62
N GLY A 63 -4.78 25.52 -28.58
CA GLY A 63 -5.47 24.27 -28.32
C GLY A 63 -4.63 23.28 -27.51
N LEU A 64 -3.34 23.16 -27.81
CA LEU A 64 -2.41 22.32 -27.04
C LEU A 64 -2.24 22.81 -25.60
N LEU A 65 -2.13 24.13 -25.38
CA LEU A 65 -2.01 24.70 -24.03
C LEU A 65 -3.30 24.49 -23.22
N ILE A 66 -4.46 24.70 -23.83
CA ILE A 66 -5.77 24.41 -23.21
C ILE A 66 -5.87 22.93 -22.85
N PHE A 67 -5.48 22.04 -23.77
CA PHE A 67 -5.45 20.61 -23.51
C PHE A 67 -4.54 20.25 -22.33
N LEU A 68 -3.34 20.83 -22.25
CA LEU A 68 -2.43 20.62 -21.12
C LEU A 68 -3.03 21.09 -19.80
N LEU A 69 -3.72 22.24 -19.77
CA LEU A 69 -4.42 22.69 -18.56
C LEU A 69 -5.47 21.66 -18.11
N TYR A 70 -6.26 21.11 -19.04
CA TYR A 70 -7.21 20.05 -18.72
C TYR A 70 -6.55 18.78 -18.23
N VAL A 71 -5.43 18.38 -18.82
CA VAL A 71 -4.69 17.20 -18.34
C VAL A 71 -4.27 17.40 -16.90
N VAL A 72 -3.73 18.57 -16.52
CA VAL A 72 -3.33 18.84 -15.14
C VAL A 72 -4.54 18.88 -14.20
N ASP A 73 -5.58 19.64 -14.54
CA ASP A 73 -6.79 19.80 -13.72
C ASP A 73 -7.48 18.46 -13.44
N ILE A 74 -7.77 17.70 -14.51
CA ILE A 74 -8.43 16.39 -14.40
C ILE A 74 -7.54 15.40 -13.67
N SER A 75 -6.22 15.37 -13.94
CA SER A 75 -5.31 14.46 -13.24
C SER A 75 -5.25 14.74 -11.75
N GLU A 76 -5.27 16.00 -11.34
CA GLU A 76 -5.33 16.36 -9.92
C GLU A 76 -6.68 15.96 -9.31
N GLY A 77 -7.79 16.15 -10.02
CA GLY A 77 -9.09 15.61 -9.61
C GLY A 77 -9.05 14.10 -9.35
N VAL A 78 -8.38 13.34 -10.22
CA VAL A 78 -8.16 11.89 -10.01
C VAL A 78 -7.20 11.63 -8.84
N CYS A 79 -6.21 12.48 -8.56
CA CYS A 79 -5.37 12.37 -7.36
C CYS A 79 -6.22 12.45 -6.09
N TYR A 80 -7.10 13.44 -6.00
CA TYR A 80 -7.98 13.60 -4.85
C TYR A 80 -8.97 12.44 -4.71
N TYR A 81 -9.46 11.91 -5.83
CA TYR A 81 -10.32 10.72 -5.83
C TYR A 81 -9.62 9.47 -5.32
N THR A 82 -8.33 9.31 -5.60
CA THR A 82 -7.59 8.07 -5.29
C THR A 82 -6.81 8.14 -3.98
N THR A 83 -6.34 9.33 -3.59
CA THR A 83 -5.40 9.51 -2.47
C THR A 83 -5.81 10.56 -1.45
N TYR A 84 -6.95 11.26 -1.67
CA TYR A 84 -7.43 12.36 -0.82
C TYR A 84 -6.47 13.56 -0.67
N GLN A 85 -5.47 13.64 -1.54
CA GLN A 85 -4.46 14.69 -1.57
C GLN A 85 -4.29 15.19 -3.02
N SER A 86 -3.59 16.32 -3.19
CA SER A 86 -3.12 16.77 -4.50
C SER A 86 -2.10 15.77 -5.10
N PHE A 87 -1.41 16.15 -6.17
CA PHE A 87 -0.33 15.34 -6.74
C PHE A 87 0.67 14.90 -5.65
N ASN A 88 0.67 13.62 -5.36
CA ASN A 88 1.55 13.00 -4.37
C ASN A 88 2.29 11.80 -4.97
N PHE A 89 3.24 11.27 -4.20
CA PHE A 89 4.07 10.16 -4.64
C PHE A 89 3.24 8.90 -4.94
N GLN A 90 2.19 8.62 -4.16
CA GLN A 90 1.34 7.45 -4.33
C GLN A 90 0.64 7.47 -5.70
N PHE A 91 0.06 8.61 -6.10
CA PHE A 91 -0.60 8.76 -7.39
C PHE A 91 0.38 8.59 -8.56
N ILE A 92 1.52 9.29 -8.52
CA ILE A 92 2.51 9.23 -9.60
C ILE A 92 3.08 7.82 -9.76
N SER A 93 3.31 7.12 -8.65
CA SER A 93 3.81 5.74 -8.64
C SER A 93 2.77 4.73 -9.14
N ALA A 94 1.47 5.02 -8.93
CA ALA A 94 0.37 4.14 -9.34
C ALA A 94 0.02 4.21 -10.84
N ILE A 95 0.42 5.28 -11.55
CA ILE A 95 0.30 5.32 -13.01
C ILE A 95 1.14 4.16 -13.54
N ASP A 96 0.60 3.30 -14.41
CA ASP A 96 1.33 2.24 -15.12
C ASP A 96 0.69 2.01 -16.50
N PHE A 97 1.27 2.63 -17.53
CA PHE A 97 0.75 2.55 -18.88
C PHE A 97 0.91 1.15 -19.48
N GLN A 98 1.99 0.44 -19.13
CA GLN A 98 2.29 -0.85 -19.72
C GLN A 98 1.30 -1.90 -19.22
N ASN A 99 1.11 -1.98 -17.90
CA ASN A 99 0.13 -2.86 -17.29
C ASN A 99 -1.31 -2.39 -17.59
N GLY A 100 -1.56 -1.08 -17.66
CA GLY A 100 -2.85 -0.56 -18.07
C GLY A 100 -3.27 -1.01 -19.47
N ILE A 101 -2.33 -1.05 -20.43
CA ILE A 101 -2.60 -1.51 -21.80
C ILE A 101 -2.71 -3.04 -21.87
N SER A 102 -1.85 -3.79 -21.16
CA SER A 102 -1.88 -5.26 -21.21
C SER A 102 -3.04 -5.87 -20.43
N ASP A 103 -3.33 -5.33 -19.24
CA ASP A 103 -4.23 -5.95 -18.28
C ASP A 103 -5.64 -5.36 -18.37
N GLN A 104 -5.77 -4.13 -18.88
CA GLN A 104 -7.04 -3.40 -18.99
C GLN A 104 -7.21 -2.72 -20.37
N PRO A 105 -7.12 -3.47 -21.49
CA PRO A 105 -7.08 -2.91 -22.84
C PRO A 105 -8.32 -2.07 -23.20
N VAL A 106 -9.49 -2.43 -22.65
CA VAL A 106 -10.74 -1.67 -22.86
C VAL A 106 -10.66 -0.29 -22.20
N LEU A 107 -10.22 -0.22 -20.94
CA LEU A 107 -10.07 1.05 -20.23
C LEU A 107 -8.98 1.91 -20.86
N ALA A 108 -7.86 1.30 -21.26
CA ALA A 108 -6.81 2.00 -21.99
C ALA A 108 -7.34 2.61 -23.30
N THR A 109 -8.14 1.85 -24.06
CA THR A 109 -8.76 2.33 -25.31
C THR A 109 -9.71 3.50 -25.04
N LEU A 110 -10.57 3.40 -24.02
CA LEU A 110 -11.47 4.50 -23.65
C LEU A 110 -10.69 5.74 -23.20
N ALA A 111 -9.59 5.57 -22.46
CA ALA A 111 -8.72 6.69 -22.08
C ALA A 111 -8.09 7.37 -23.30
N PHE A 112 -7.60 6.60 -24.29
CA PHE A 112 -7.07 7.17 -25.53
C PHE A 112 -8.14 7.92 -26.34
N ILE A 113 -9.36 7.40 -26.40
CA ILE A 113 -10.48 8.07 -27.05
C ILE A 113 -10.81 9.39 -26.32
N ALA A 114 -10.89 9.36 -24.99
CA ALA A 114 -11.17 10.55 -24.18
C ALA A 114 -10.09 11.63 -24.37
N ILE A 115 -8.81 11.23 -24.37
CA ILE A 115 -7.68 12.12 -24.66
C ILE A 115 -7.82 12.74 -26.06
N GLY A 116 -8.15 11.93 -27.07
CA GLY A 116 -8.36 12.41 -28.44
C GLY A 116 -9.51 13.41 -28.54
N ILE A 117 -10.64 13.14 -27.89
CA ILE A 117 -11.80 14.06 -27.83
C ILE A 117 -11.42 15.36 -27.14
N ALA A 118 -10.74 15.30 -26.00
CA ALA A 118 -10.32 16.49 -25.26
C ALA A 118 -9.35 17.36 -26.07
N LEU A 119 -8.42 16.75 -26.81
CA LEU A 119 -7.49 17.46 -27.69
C LEU A 119 -8.22 18.14 -28.86
N ILE A 120 -9.13 17.43 -29.53
CA ILE A 120 -9.94 17.97 -30.63
C ILE A 120 -10.79 19.13 -30.12
N PHE A 121 -11.46 18.94 -28.98
CA PHE A 121 -12.27 19.96 -28.34
C PHE A 121 -11.44 21.23 -28.06
N SER A 122 -10.29 21.08 -27.41
CA SER A 122 -9.38 22.18 -27.06
C SER A 122 -8.92 22.98 -28.28
N CYS A 123 -8.58 22.30 -29.38
CA CYS A 123 -8.22 22.93 -30.65
C CYS A 123 -9.42 23.58 -31.36
N ALA A 124 -10.61 22.99 -31.25
CA ALA A 124 -11.82 23.50 -31.89
C ALA A 124 -12.30 24.81 -31.21
N THR A 125 -12.21 24.88 -29.89
CA THR A 125 -12.71 25.99 -29.08
C THR A 125 -11.67 27.08 -28.77
N ALA A 126 -10.42 26.89 -29.19
CA ALA A 126 -9.41 27.93 -29.12
C ALA A 126 -9.83 29.19 -29.91
N VAL A 127 -10.04 30.30 -29.21
CA VAL A 127 -10.49 31.58 -29.77
C VAL A 127 -9.52 32.71 -29.47
N ASP A 128 -9.57 33.76 -30.27
CA ASP A 128 -8.83 34.99 -30.04
C ASP A 128 -9.66 35.94 -29.19
N LEU A 129 -9.10 36.40 -28.08
CA LEU A 129 -9.64 37.49 -27.26
C LEU A 129 -8.69 38.69 -27.36
N ASP A 130 -9.23 39.88 -27.64
CA ASP A 130 -8.47 41.13 -27.52
C ASP A 130 -8.91 41.81 -26.22
N LEU A 131 -8.06 41.77 -25.19
CA LEU A 131 -8.24 42.54 -23.98
C LEU A 131 -7.37 43.80 -24.04
N SER A 132 -7.63 44.74 -23.13
CA SER A 132 -6.75 45.91 -23.00
C SER A 132 -5.55 45.54 -22.14
N TYR A 133 -4.35 46.00 -22.51
CA TYR A 133 -3.08 45.77 -21.82
C TYR A 133 -3.10 45.84 -20.28
N ARG A 134 -3.99 46.66 -19.69
CA ARG A 134 -4.19 46.73 -18.23
C ARG A 134 -4.72 45.43 -17.62
N TYR A 135 -5.58 44.71 -18.33
CA TYR A 135 -6.13 43.42 -17.89
C TYR A 135 -5.10 42.31 -18.02
N ASP A 136 -4.26 42.34 -19.06
CA ASP A 136 -3.21 41.35 -19.30
C ASP A 136 -2.21 41.42 -18.15
N PHE A 137 -1.76 42.63 -17.78
CA PHE A 137 -0.84 42.83 -16.66
C PHE A 137 -1.41 42.27 -15.34
N CYS A 138 -2.68 42.54 -15.05
CA CYS A 138 -3.36 41.99 -13.88
C CYS A 138 -3.50 40.47 -13.96
N ALA A 139 -3.86 39.91 -15.11
CA ALA A 139 -4.03 38.47 -15.33
C ALA A 139 -2.69 37.73 -15.16
N TYR A 140 -1.58 38.27 -15.68
CA TYR A 140 -0.24 37.73 -15.43
C TYR A 140 0.10 37.76 -13.95
N GLY A 141 -0.11 38.88 -13.26
CA GLY A 141 0.16 39.00 -11.82
C GLY A 141 -0.64 38.00 -10.98
N ILE A 142 -1.94 37.88 -11.23
CA ILE A 142 -2.83 36.93 -10.56
C ILE A 142 -2.41 35.49 -10.88
N THR A 143 -2.13 35.18 -12.15
CA THR A 143 -1.72 33.83 -12.56
C THR A 143 -0.43 33.41 -11.89
N SER A 144 0.60 34.27 -11.87
CA SER A 144 1.87 33.98 -11.22
C SER A 144 1.74 33.82 -9.71
N TYR A 145 0.98 34.68 -9.05
CA TYR A 145 0.72 34.59 -7.60
C TYR A 145 -0.05 33.31 -7.24
N CYS A 146 -1.12 33.02 -7.98
CA CYS A 146 -1.93 31.82 -7.78
C CYS A 146 -1.14 30.54 -8.10
N LEU A 147 -0.34 30.54 -9.17
CA LEU A 147 0.56 29.43 -9.51
C LEU A 147 1.58 29.19 -8.40
N PHE A 148 2.18 30.24 -7.83
CA PHE A 148 3.12 30.09 -6.72
C PHE A 148 2.46 29.38 -5.53
N HIS A 149 1.29 29.83 -5.08
CA HIS A 149 0.57 29.18 -3.98
C HIS A 149 0.07 27.79 -4.33
N TYR A 150 -0.38 27.58 -5.56
CA TYR A 150 -0.78 26.27 -6.06
C TYR A 150 0.39 25.28 -6.05
N LEU A 151 1.58 25.71 -6.49
CA LEU A 151 2.80 24.90 -6.42
C LEU A 151 3.24 24.63 -4.97
N LEU A 152 2.95 25.51 -4.01
CA LEU A 152 3.19 25.22 -2.59
C LEU A 152 2.24 24.14 -2.05
N ILE A 153 0.98 24.11 -2.50
CA ILE A 153 0.03 23.04 -2.17
C ILE A 153 0.53 21.71 -2.73
N ILE A 154 0.90 21.69 -4.01
CA ILE A 154 1.47 20.49 -4.65
C ILE A 154 2.76 20.08 -3.92
N LYS A 155 3.66 21.01 -3.63
CA LYS A 155 4.91 20.73 -2.89
C LYS A 155 4.64 20.15 -1.50
N LYS A 156 3.61 20.64 -0.80
CA LYS A 156 3.21 20.10 0.50
C LYS A 156 2.74 18.66 0.38
N ASP A 157 1.96 18.31 -0.63
CA ASP A 157 1.44 16.94 -0.74
C ASP A 157 2.44 15.98 -1.40
N PHE A 158 3.30 16.50 -2.27
CA PHE A 158 4.39 15.78 -2.93
C PHE A 158 5.60 15.58 -2.02
N SER A 159 5.85 16.52 -1.11
CA SER A 159 6.96 16.53 -0.17
C SER A 159 6.52 17.19 1.15
N PRO A 160 5.64 16.52 1.93
CA PRO A 160 5.10 17.06 3.19
C PRO A 160 6.15 17.41 4.25
N PHE A 161 7.40 17.08 3.98
CA PHE A 161 8.55 17.24 4.87
C PHE A 161 9.55 18.31 4.41
N SER A 162 9.28 19.04 3.33
CA SER A 162 10.21 20.01 2.74
C SER A 162 10.38 21.33 3.52
N GLU A 163 9.52 21.60 4.51
CA GLU A 163 9.80 22.65 5.51
C GLU A 163 10.66 22.07 6.63
N VAL A 164 11.97 22.11 6.38
CA VAL A 164 13.02 21.72 7.32
C VAL A 164 13.37 22.93 8.18
N LEU A 165 12.59 23.17 9.22
CA LEU A 165 13.15 23.70 10.46
C LEU A 165 13.68 22.49 11.22
N PHE A 166 15.00 22.42 11.37
CA PHE A 166 15.71 21.32 12.03
C PHE A 166 15.42 21.29 13.54
N HIS A 167 14.20 20.90 13.90
CA HIS A 167 13.92 20.37 15.22
C HIS A 167 14.09 18.86 15.15
N PHE A 168 15.25 18.40 15.62
CA PHE A 168 15.54 16.99 15.78
C PHE A 168 15.10 16.56 17.18
N ASN A 169 14.32 15.49 17.26
CA ASN A 169 13.96 14.88 18.54
C ASN A 169 15.18 14.12 19.11
N SER A 170 15.82 14.66 20.14
CA SER A 170 17.01 14.06 20.74
C SER A 170 16.75 12.69 21.37
N GLU A 171 15.53 12.45 21.87
CA GLU A 171 15.13 11.18 22.46
C GLU A 171 15.05 10.07 21.40
N PHE A 172 14.34 10.35 20.30
CA PHE A 172 14.29 9.43 19.15
C PHE A 172 15.68 9.12 18.59
N ILE A 173 16.53 10.13 18.41
CA ILE A 173 17.89 9.92 17.87
C ILE A 173 18.70 8.97 18.77
N GLY A 174 18.62 9.15 20.10
CA GLY A 174 19.27 8.26 21.05
C GLY A 174 18.77 6.82 20.92
N ARG A 175 17.44 6.63 20.98
CA ARG A 175 16.78 5.33 20.84
C ARG A 175 17.10 4.66 19.51
N PHE A 176 17.07 5.41 18.41
CA PHE A 176 17.37 4.90 17.07
C PHE A 176 18.85 4.52 16.91
N ASN A 177 19.78 5.31 17.44
CA ASN A 177 21.20 4.94 17.39
C ASN A 177 21.48 3.69 18.25
N GLU A 178 20.88 3.56 19.44
CA GLU A 178 20.95 2.33 20.24
C GLU A 178 20.38 1.14 19.46
N TYR A 179 19.23 1.31 18.82
CA TYR A 179 18.64 0.34 17.91
C TYR A 179 19.57 -0.03 16.76
N MET A 180 20.34 0.89 16.19
CA MET A 180 21.24 0.62 15.05
C MET A 180 22.57 -0.02 15.47
N ASP A 181 23.09 0.31 16.65
CA ASP A 181 24.46 -0.04 17.03
C ASP A 181 24.54 -1.26 17.98
N SER A 182 23.47 -1.57 18.72
CA SER A 182 23.50 -2.64 19.75
C SER A 182 23.36 -4.05 19.16
N PRO A 183 24.06 -5.08 19.67
CA PRO A 183 23.82 -6.45 19.22
C PRO A 183 22.41 -6.92 19.60
N ILE A 184 21.88 -7.88 18.83
CA ILE A 184 20.63 -8.56 19.17
C ILE A 184 20.84 -9.44 20.41
N GLU A 185 20.05 -9.17 21.44
CA GLU A 185 19.89 -10.03 22.61
C GLU A 185 18.42 -10.47 22.67
N SER A 186 18.20 -11.78 22.77
CA SER A 186 16.87 -12.36 22.91
C SER A 186 16.90 -13.49 23.91
N SER A 187 15.90 -13.57 24.79
CA SER A 187 15.76 -14.67 25.75
C SER A 187 14.30 -15.01 25.99
N GLN A 188 14.07 -16.27 26.32
CA GLN A 188 12.78 -16.79 26.80
C GLN A 188 12.99 -17.42 28.18
N PRO A 189 11.93 -17.55 29.01
CA PRO A 189 12.03 -18.22 30.30
C PRO A 189 12.55 -19.67 30.15
N PRO A 190 13.53 -20.11 30.97
CA PRO A 190 14.25 -21.37 30.75
C PRO A 190 13.38 -22.64 30.90
N ASN A 191 12.19 -22.51 31.50
CA ASN A 191 11.27 -23.62 31.77
C ASN A 191 9.97 -23.53 30.96
N VAL A 192 9.91 -22.68 29.94
CA VAL A 192 8.74 -22.55 29.06
C VAL A 192 9.11 -23.11 27.70
N LYS A 193 8.32 -24.08 27.22
CA LYS A 193 8.48 -24.61 25.86
C LYS A 193 8.20 -23.47 24.87
N PRO A 194 9.13 -23.16 23.94
CA PRO A 194 8.90 -22.13 22.92
C PRO A 194 7.64 -22.45 22.11
N ARG A 195 6.75 -21.46 21.98
CA ARG A 195 5.55 -21.55 21.13
C ARG A 195 5.94 -21.34 19.68
N ASN A 196 5.30 -22.04 18.74
CA ASN A 196 5.41 -21.68 17.33
C ASN A 196 4.62 -20.38 17.08
N PHE A 197 4.81 -19.79 15.92
CA PHE A 197 4.09 -18.61 15.50
C PHE A 197 3.61 -18.77 14.05
N ILE A 198 2.35 -18.46 13.80
CA ILE A 198 1.74 -18.43 12.47
C ILE A 198 1.11 -17.05 12.25
N THR A 199 1.47 -16.43 11.15
CA THR A 199 0.87 -15.20 10.65
C THR A 199 0.15 -15.49 9.33
N PHE A 200 -1.15 -15.21 9.29
CA PHE A 200 -1.89 -15.05 8.04
C PHE A 200 -1.88 -13.57 7.68
N LEU A 201 -1.12 -13.21 6.65
CA LEU A 201 -1.11 -11.86 6.09
C LEU A 201 -2.10 -11.79 4.94
N LEU A 202 -3.10 -10.93 5.07
CA LEU A 202 -4.19 -10.79 4.12
C LEU A 202 -4.09 -9.45 3.40
N GLU A 203 -3.91 -9.50 2.08
CA GLU A 203 -3.87 -8.32 1.24
C GLU A 203 -5.18 -7.51 1.32
N SER A 204 -5.08 -6.21 1.59
CA SER A 204 -6.21 -5.28 1.57
C SER A 204 -7.38 -5.65 2.52
N PHE A 205 -7.12 -6.25 3.69
CA PHE A 205 -8.15 -6.66 4.66
C PHE A 205 -8.35 -5.67 5.82
N GLU A 206 -9.61 -5.50 6.21
CA GLU A 206 -10.06 -4.53 7.21
C GLU A 206 -11.00 -5.16 8.23
N LEU A 207 -11.22 -4.50 9.36
CA LEU A 207 -12.14 -4.95 10.40
C LEU A 207 -13.55 -5.17 9.84
N GLN A 208 -13.98 -4.30 8.92
CA GLN A 208 -15.27 -4.35 8.24
C GLN A 208 -15.42 -5.55 7.29
N ASN A 209 -14.36 -6.33 7.02
CA ASN A 209 -14.52 -7.62 6.36
C ASN A 209 -15.25 -8.63 7.25
N LEU A 210 -15.15 -8.49 8.57
CA LEU A 210 -15.85 -9.34 9.52
C LEU A 210 -17.32 -8.93 9.61
N GLY A 211 -18.21 -9.92 9.53
CA GLY A 211 -19.66 -9.73 9.54
C GLY A 211 -20.20 -9.02 10.77
N THR A 212 -19.54 -9.14 11.93
CA THR A 212 -19.88 -8.42 13.16
C THR A 212 -19.78 -6.89 12.98
N TYR A 213 -18.79 -6.43 12.21
CA TYR A 213 -18.50 -5.02 11.96
C TYR A 213 -18.92 -4.57 10.55
N ASN A 214 -19.59 -5.44 9.79
CA ASN A 214 -20.06 -5.17 8.45
C ASN A 214 -21.58 -4.96 8.42
N PRO A 215 -22.09 -3.72 8.34
CA PRO A 215 -23.52 -3.47 8.31
C PRO A 215 -24.20 -3.99 7.03
N GLN A 216 -23.46 -4.15 5.94
CA GLN A 216 -24.00 -4.47 4.62
C GLN A 216 -24.01 -5.97 4.31
N ARG A 217 -22.96 -6.69 4.73
CA ARG A 217 -22.76 -8.11 4.45
C ARG A 217 -22.25 -8.82 5.70
N LYS A 218 -23.18 -9.17 6.59
CA LYS A 218 -22.89 -9.92 7.83
C LYS A 218 -22.37 -11.35 7.58
N ASP A 219 -22.54 -11.84 6.36
CA ASP A 219 -22.18 -13.16 5.89
C ASP A 219 -20.92 -13.17 5.00
N LEU A 220 -20.18 -12.05 4.91
CA LEU A 220 -19.05 -11.90 4.00
C LEU A 220 -17.89 -12.86 4.30
N THR A 221 -17.48 -12.96 5.56
CA THR A 221 -16.36 -13.82 6.01
C THR A 221 -16.82 -14.69 7.18
N PRO A 222 -17.72 -15.65 6.96
CA PRO A 222 -18.39 -16.36 8.04
C PRO A 222 -17.42 -17.14 8.94
N PHE A 223 -16.33 -17.69 8.41
CA PHE A 223 -15.33 -18.38 9.23
C PHE A 223 -14.58 -17.40 10.14
N LEU A 224 -13.96 -16.36 9.59
CA LEU A 224 -13.23 -15.34 10.36
C LEU A 224 -14.15 -14.63 11.35
N THR A 225 -15.39 -14.34 10.96
CA THR A 225 -16.39 -13.71 11.84
C THR A 225 -16.74 -14.58 13.04
N ASN A 226 -16.90 -15.89 12.85
CA ASN A 226 -17.15 -16.81 13.96
C ASN A 226 -15.90 -17.01 14.82
N LEU A 227 -14.72 -17.10 14.19
CA LEU A 227 -13.46 -17.18 14.90
C LEU A 227 -13.23 -15.94 15.78
N ALA A 228 -13.54 -14.73 15.29
CA ALA A 228 -13.39 -13.49 16.04
C ALA A 228 -14.28 -13.41 17.28
N LYS A 229 -15.47 -14.02 17.27
CA LYS A 229 -16.38 -14.06 18.44
C LYS A 229 -15.82 -14.89 19.59
N GLU A 230 -14.98 -15.87 19.29
CA GLU A 230 -14.45 -16.82 20.27
C GLU A 230 -12.99 -16.53 20.67
N THR A 231 -12.40 -15.46 20.10
CA THR A 231 -10.98 -15.16 20.20
C THR A 231 -10.73 -13.67 20.44
N THR A 232 -9.47 -13.24 20.38
CA THR A 232 -9.10 -11.85 20.59
C THR A 232 -9.15 -11.10 19.26
N VAL A 233 -9.82 -9.96 19.22
CA VAL A 233 -9.86 -9.06 18.06
C VAL A 233 -9.54 -7.64 18.49
N PHE A 234 -8.62 -6.99 17.77
CA PHE A 234 -8.33 -5.58 17.96
C PHE A 234 -9.28 -4.78 17.10
N THR A 235 -10.05 -3.90 17.74
CA THR A 235 -11.13 -3.15 17.08
C THR A 235 -10.68 -1.76 16.60
N ASN A 236 -9.52 -1.29 17.06
CA ASN A 236 -8.98 0.06 16.78
C ASN A 236 -7.55 0.00 16.24
N VAL A 237 -7.33 -0.75 15.15
CA VAL A 237 -6.03 -0.79 14.44
C VAL A 237 -5.98 0.34 13.40
N ILE A 238 -5.31 1.42 13.77
CA ILE A 238 -5.27 2.68 13.05
C ILE A 238 -4.15 2.67 12.02
N LYS A 239 -4.48 3.08 10.80
CA LYS A 239 -3.51 3.24 9.70
C LYS A 239 -2.58 4.42 9.97
N GLN A 240 -1.31 4.23 9.63
CA GLN A 240 -0.31 5.29 9.74
C GLN A 240 0.27 5.63 8.35
N PRO A 241 0.77 6.86 8.17
CA PRO A 241 1.63 7.18 7.05
C PRO A 241 2.81 6.20 6.96
N PHE A 242 3.28 5.91 5.74
CA PHE A 242 4.41 5.00 5.49
C PHE A 242 4.22 3.54 5.94
N SER A 243 2.97 3.14 6.20
CA SER A 243 2.55 1.73 6.34
C SER A 243 1.34 1.40 5.44
N GLY A 244 1.07 2.25 4.45
CA GLY A 244 -0.22 2.29 3.74
C GLY A 244 -0.34 1.34 2.55
N TRP A 245 0.70 0.58 2.19
CA TRP A 245 0.72 -0.42 1.10
C TRP A 245 1.49 -1.66 1.55
N SER A 246 1.33 -2.79 0.86
CA SER A 246 1.76 -4.12 1.36
C SER A 246 3.23 -4.16 1.80
N ILE A 247 4.15 -3.59 1.02
CA ILE A 247 5.60 -3.61 1.33
C ILE A 247 5.92 -2.72 2.54
N ALA A 248 5.31 -1.54 2.61
CA ALA A 248 5.50 -0.63 3.74
C ALA A 248 4.90 -1.18 5.03
N SER A 249 3.71 -1.78 4.93
CA SER A 249 3.05 -2.48 6.03
C SER A 249 3.93 -3.61 6.56
N LEU A 250 4.42 -4.47 5.66
CA LEU A 250 5.31 -5.57 6.02
C LEU A 250 6.60 -5.07 6.70
N PHE A 251 7.23 -4.02 6.16
CA PHE A 251 8.43 -3.45 6.76
C PHE A 251 8.17 -2.87 8.16
N ALA A 252 7.08 -2.11 8.33
CA ALA A 252 6.67 -1.57 9.62
C ALA A 252 6.38 -2.69 10.63
N VAL A 253 5.65 -3.73 10.24
CA VAL A 253 5.35 -4.90 11.09
C VAL A 253 6.60 -5.67 11.52
N MET A 254 7.60 -5.77 10.63
CA MET A 254 8.80 -6.56 10.89
C MET A 254 9.82 -5.81 11.76
N CYS A 255 9.98 -4.50 11.54
CA CYS A 255 11.10 -3.73 12.09
C CYS A 255 10.67 -2.51 12.91
N ASP A 256 9.37 -2.23 13.00
CA ASP A 256 8.78 -1.03 13.60
C ASP A 256 9.45 0.26 13.12
N LEU A 257 9.66 0.34 11.80
CA LEU A 257 10.25 1.50 11.12
C LEU A 257 9.40 1.94 9.94
N PRO A 258 9.25 3.25 9.70
CA PRO A 258 8.51 3.74 8.54
C PRO A 258 9.28 3.41 7.26
N MET A 259 8.56 2.96 6.22
CA MET A 259 9.16 2.83 4.90
C MET A 259 9.37 4.21 4.28
N ILE A 260 10.61 4.71 4.32
CA ILE A 260 10.99 5.94 3.61
C ILE A 260 11.44 5.60 2.18
N THR A 261 11.08 6.45 1.23
CA THR A 261 11.41 6.26 -0.19
C THR A 261 12.25 7.42 -0.71
N ASP A 262 13.11 7.19 -1.69
CA ASP A 262 13.97 8.25 -2.26
C ASP A 262 13.20 9.30 -3.09
N GLY A 263 11.90 9.08 -3.32
CA GLY A 263 11.02 9.96 -4.10
C GLY A 263 11.34 10.02 -5.60
N HIS A 264 12.35 9.29 -6.08
CA HIS A 264 12.84 9.35 -7.46
C HIS A 264 12.43 8.13 -8.30
N THR A 265 12.00 7.03 -7.67
CA THR A 265 11.67 5.79 -8.38
C THR A 265 10.23 5.36 -8.21
N ARG A 266 9.54 5.16 -9.36
CA ARG A 266 8.15 4.64 -9.50
C ARG A 266 7.96 3.24 -8.90
N TYR A 267 9.08 2.52 -8.72
CA TYR A 267 9.19 1.28 -7.98
C TYR A 267 10.50 1.37 -7.20
N ASP A 268 10.50 2.08 -6.07
CA ASP A 268 11.62 2.01 -5.15
C ASP A 268 11.90 0.54 -4.90
N GLN A 269 13.04 0.07 -5.40
CA GLN A 269 13.50 -1.29 -5.21
C GLN A 269 13.96 -1.47 -3.76
N GLY A 270 13.68 -0.53 -2.87
CA GLY A 270 13.69 -0.83 -1.45
C GLY A 270 15.07 -0.80 -0.87
N HIS A 271 15.93 0.11 -1.32
CA HIS A 271 17.29 0.19 -0.79
C HIS A 271 17.30 0.53 0.70
N PHE A 272 16.32 1.30 1.16
CA PHE A 272 16.19 1.65 2.56
C PHE A 272 16.02 0.40 3.45
N HIS A 273 15.01 -0.43 3.18
CA HIS A 273 14.73 -1.61 4.01
C HIS A 273 15.72 -2.75 3.82
N LEU A 274 16.53 -2.74 2.76
CA LEU A 274 17.66 -3.66 2.58
C LEU A 274 18.89 -3.27 3.43
N ASN A 275 18.67 -2.59 4.56
CA ASN A 275 19.72 -2.29 5.53
C ASN A 275 19.84 -3.42 6.56
N LYS A 276 20.90 -4.22 6.43
CA LYS A 276 21.21 -5.34 7.34
C LYS A 276 21.38 -4.97 8.82
N ASN A 277 21.49 -3.69 9.14
CA ASN A 277 21.62 -3.22 10.52
C ASN A 277 20.26 -2.99 11.19
N PHE A 278 19.16 -3.02 10.43
CA PHE A 278 17.83 -3.08 11.02
C PHE A 278 17.65 -4.43 11.72
N LYS A 279 17.21 -4.38 12.97
CA LYS A 279 17.02 -5.54 13.84
C LYS A 279 15.53 -5.76 13.94
N CYS A 280 15.02 -6.63 13.10
CA CYS A 280 13.60 -6.88 12.94
C CYS A 280 13.21 -8.07 13.86
N PHE A 281 11.94 -8.21 14.25
CA PHE A 281 11.53 -9.31 15.13
C PHE A 281 11.92 -10.71 14.61
N PRO A 282 11.97 -10.99 13.29
CA PRO A 282 12.43 -12.28 12.79
C PRO A 282 13.89 -12.58 13.16
N ASP A 283 14.74 -11.56 13.30
CA ASP A 283 16.13 -11.72 13.73
C ASP A 283 16.20 -12.13 15.21
N HIS A 284 15.32 -11.55 16.04
CA HIS A 284 15.16 -11.96 17.44
C HIS A 284 14.69 -13.41 17.56
N LEU A 285 13.75 -13.84 16.72
CA LEU A 285 13.30 -15.23 16.69
C LEU A 285 14.39 -16.17 16.14
N HIS A 286 15.14 -15.75 15.13
CA HIS A 286 16.28 -16.52 14.61
C HIS A 286 17.34 -16.75 15.69
N LYS A 287 17.64 -15.72 16.51
CA LYS A 287 18.53 -15.83 17.67
C LYS A 287 18.06 -16.86 18.70
N LEU A 288 16.74 -17.04 18.81
CA LEU A 288 16.07 -18.06 19.63
C LEU A 288 15.88 -19.40 18.90
N ASN A 289 16.58 -19.60 17.79
CA ASN A 289 16.57 -20.83 17.00
C ASN A 289 15.23 -21.15 16.32
N TYR A 290 14.39 -20.14 16.05
CA TYR A 290 13.18 -20.31 15.24
C TYR A 290 13.53 -20.54 13.76
N ARG A 291 12.74 -21.38 13.11
CA ARG A 291 12.70 -21.46 11.65
C ARG A 291 11.72 -20.41 11.12
N ASN A 292 12.23 -19.33 10.55
CA ASN A 292 11.41 -18.33 9.88
C ASN A 292 11.09 -18.81 8.46
N ILE A 293 9.81 -18.96 8.11
CA ILE A 293 9.35 -19.54 6.85
C ILE A 293 8.33 -18.60 6.21
N LEU A 294 8.55 -18.26 4.95
CA LEU A 294 7.60 -17.50 4.14
C LEU A 294 6.95 -18.49 3.17
N VAL A 295 5.63 -18.49 3.08
CA VAL A 295 4.88 -19.16 2.01
C VAL A 295 4.02 -18.12 1.31
N ALA A 296 4.22 -17.94 0.01
CA ALA A 296 3.49 -16.96 -0.78
C ALA A 296 3.33 -17.44 -2.23
N GLY A 297 2.27 -16.98 -2.90
CA GLY A 297 1.97 -17.31 -4.30
C GLY A 297 2.85 -16.60 -5.31
N SER A 298 2.31 -16.31 -6.50
CA SER A 298 3.03 -15.56 -7.53
C SER A 298 2.98 -14.06 -7.25
N TYR A 299 3.93 -13.57 -6.46
CA TYR A 299 4.22 -12.14 -6.38
C TYR A 299 5.55 -11.87 -7.07
N PRO A 300 5.65 -10.95 -8.06
CA PRO A 300 6.94 -10.45 -8.49
C PRO A 300 7.64 -9.88 -7.24
N ASN A 301 8.95 -10.00 -7.08
CA ASN A 301 9.68 -9.46 -5.93
C ASN A 301 9.69 -7.91 -5.94
N ILE A 302 8.51 -7.28 -5.91
CA ILE A 302 8.28 -5.84 -5.99
C ILE A 302 8.85 -5.23 -4.72
N GLY A 303 9.64 -4.17 -4.89
CA GLY A 303 10.34 -3.50 -3.80
C GLY A 303 11.22 -4.45 -2.99
N ASN A 304 11.76 -5.52 -3.58
CA ASN A 304 12.69 -6.45 -2.92
C ASN A 304 12.21 -7.01 -1.57
N PHE A 305 10.90 -7.16 -1.35
CA PHE A 305 10.37 -7.65 -0.08
C PHE A 305 10.81 -9.11 0.23
N VAL A 306 11.00 -9.95 -0.80
CA VAL A 306 11.53 -11.30 -0.60
C VAL A 306 12.98 -11.24 -0.14
N ASP A 307 13.78 -10.35 -0.72
CA ASP A 307 15.20 -10.23 -0.37
C ASP A 307 15.38 -9.60 1.01
N PHE A 308 14.51 -8.66 1.38
CA PHE A 308 14.34 -8.19 2.74
C PHE A 308 14.04 -9.33 3.71
N LEU A 309 13.01 -10.15 3.45
CA LEU A 309 12.67 -11.26 4.34
C LEU A 309 13.82 -12.29 4.44
N LYS A 310 14.50 -12.60 3.32
CA LYS A 310 15.71 -13.45 3.34
C LYS A 310 16.83 -12.85 4.20
N MET A 311 17.04 -11.54 4.11
CA MET A 311 18.02 -10.82 4.93
C MET A 311 17.72 -11.00 6.42
N HIS A 312 16.43 -11.02 6.78
CA HIS A 312 15.94 -11.29 8.14
C HIS A 312 15.57 -12.77 8.37
N HIS A 313 16.40 -13.66 7.79
CA HIS A 313 16.42 -15.09 8.07
C HIS A 313 15.18 -15.90 7.66
N TYR A 314 14.27 -15.36 6.84
CA TYR A 314 13.20 -16.17 6.27
C TYR A 314 13.70 -17.11 5.17
N THR A 315 13.19 -18.34 5.19
CA THR A 315 13.28 -19.28 4.07
C THR A 315 12.00 -19.17 3.23
N PRO A 316 12.07 -18.64 1.99
CA PRO A 316 10.88 -18.47 1.18
C PRO A 316 10.50 -19.75 0.42
N TYR A 317 9.20 -20.02 0.37
CA TYR A 317 8.51 -20.99 -0.49
C TYR A 317 7.60 -20.21 -1.43
N LEU A 318 8.08 -20.00 -2.65
CA LEU A 318 7.46 -19.19 -3.69
C LEU A 318 7.04 -20.05 -4.88
N VAL A 319 6.37 -19.43 -5.85
CA VAL A 319 5.87 -20.07 -7.08
C VAL A 319 6.91 -20.95 -7.79
N GLN A 320 8.21 -20.63 -7.72
CA GLN A 320 9.27 -21.44 -8.31
C GLN A 320 9.42 -22.83 -7.65
N GLN A 321 9.05 -22.95 -6.38
CA GLN A 321 9.17 -24.20 -5.60
C GLN A 321 7.90 -25.04 -5.65
N HIS A 322 6.72 -24.41 -5.64
CA HIS A 322 5.45 -25.14 -5.55
C HIS A 322 4.57 -25.03 -6.81
N GLY A 323 4.88 -24.14 -7.75
CA GLY A 323 4.15 -23.98 -9.02
C GLY A 323 2.78 -23.30 -8.91
N CYS A 324 2.40 -22.82 -7.73
CA CYS A 324 1.08 -22.22 -7.47
C CYS A 324 1.13 -20.71 -7.70
N ARG A 325 0.30 -20.21 -8.62
CA ARG A 325 0.26 -18.77 -8.94
C ARG A 325 -0.79 -17.99 -8.17
N HIS A 326 -1.79 -18.69 -7.66
CA HIS A 326 -3.00 -18.11 -7.09
C HIS A 326 -3.29 -18.75 -5.75
N ASP A 327 -4.06 -18.05 -4.92
CA ASP A 327 -4.27 -18.46 -3.53
C ASP A 327 -5.07 -19.76 -3.42
N ASP A 328 -5.95 -20.07 -4.38
CA ASP A 328 -6.65 -21.37 -4.44
C ASP A 328 -5.67 -22.54 -4.61
N GLN A 329 -4.74 -22.41 -5.54
CA GLN A 329 -3.71 -23.42 -5.80
C GLN A 329 -2.73 -23.52 -4.64
N LEU A 330 -2.32 -22.38 -4.09
CA LEU A 330 -1.39 -22.29 -2.98
C LEU A 330 -1.99 -22.91 -1.72
N THR A 331 -3.27 -22.63 -1.44
CA THR A 331 -4.03 -23.22 -0.35
C THR A 331 -4.09 -24.73 -0.48
N LYS A 332 -4.40 -25.24 -1.67
CA LYS A 332 -4.40 -26.69 -1.92
C LYS A 332 -3.03 -27.30 -1.67
N TRP A 333 -1.96 -26.67 -2.16
CA TRP A 333 -0.59 -27.14 -1.91
C TRP A 333 -0.20 -27.09 -0.43
N MET A 334 -0.63 -26.06 0.29
CA MET A 334 -0.43 -25.94 1.74
C MET A 334 -1.03 -27.12 2.48
N ILE A 335 -2.27 -27.49 2.15
CA ILE A 335 -3.03 -28.57 2.77
C ILE A 335 -2.45 -29.95 2.41
N ASP A 336 -2.20 -30.17 1.12
CA ASP A 336 -1.84 -31.50 0.60
C ASP A 336 -0.36 -31.83 0.82
N HIS A 337 0.52 -30.84 0.94
CA HIS A 337 1.97 -31.05 0.96
C HIS A 337 2.71 -30.34 2.09
N PHE A 338 2.52 -29.03 2.26
CA PHE A 338 3.36 -28.25 3.18
C PHE A 338 3.07 -28.55 4.65
N ILE A 339 1.81 -28.45 5.08
CA ILE A 339 1.41 -28.67 6.48
C ILE A 339 1.69 -30.10 6.94
N PRO A 340 1.36 -31.16 6.17
CA PRO A 340 1.72 -32.53 6.54
C PRO A 340 3.23 -32.71 6.72
N LYS A 341 4.03 -32.11 5.82
CA LYS A 341 5.49 -32.15 5.93
C LYS A 341 5.99 -31.37 7.15
N LEU A 342 5.48 -30.16 7.39
CA LEU A 342 5.83 -29.33 8.53
C LEU A 342 5.53 -30.05 9.85
N ALA A 343 4.38 -30.71 9.95
CA ALA A 343 3.99 -31.51 11.10
C ALA A 343 4.93 -32.71 11.31
N ASN A 344 5.24 -33.45 10.25
CA ASN A 344 6.19 -34.56 10.32
C ASN A 344 7.58 -34.10 10.77
N ASP A 345 8.06 -33.00 10.21
CA ASP A 345 9.36 -32.42 10.58
C ASP A 345 9.39 -31.95 12.04
N TYR A 346 8.27 -31.41 12.55
CA TYR A 346 8.15 -30.90 13.92
C TYR A 346 8.00 -32.01 14.98
N TYR A 347 7.24 -33.08 14.69
CA TYR A 347 6.95 -34.14 15.67
C TYR A 347 7.87 -35.36 15.56
N ASN A 348 8.23 -35.78 14.34
CA ASN A 348 8.75 -37.14 14.11
C ASN A 348 10.23 -37.21 13.78
N ASN A 349 10.91 -36.09 13.54
CA ASN A 349 12.30 -36.14 13.06
C ASN A 349 13.31 -36.35 14.22
N THR A 350 13.20 -37.45 14.96
CA THR A 350 14.09 -37.79 16.10
C THR A 350 15.43 -38.41 15.69
N ASN A 351 15.66 -38.66 14.40
CA ASN A 351 16.75 -39.50 13.89
C ASN A 351 17.98 -38.77 13.32
N SER A 352 18.12 -37.47 13.54
CA SER A 352 19.37 -36.79 13.20
C SER A 352 20.07 -36.33 14.47
N ASN A 353 21.37 -36.59 14.57
CA ASN A 353 22.26 -35.95 15.55
C ASN A 353 22.31 -34.41 15.40
N ASN A 354 21.48 -33.80 14.54
CA ASN A 354 21.27 -32.36 14.47
C ASN A 354 20.14 -31.94 15.41
N THR A 355 20.41 -30.89 16.18
CA THR A 355 19.52 -30.12 17.07
C THR A 355 18.36 -29.40 16.33
N ASP A 356 17.96 -29.87 15.14
CA ASP A 356 17.13 -29.12 14.19
C ASP A 356 15.66 -29.50 14.19
N SER A 357 15.34 -30.68 14.69
CA SER A 357 14.01 -31.30 14.59
C SER A 357 13.03 -30.93 15.69
N LYS A 358 13.43 -30.11 16.67
CA LYS A 358 12.55 -29.57 17.72
C LYS A 358 12.51 -28.04 17.74
N ARG A 359 12.99 -27.41 16.67
CA ARG A 359 13.02 -25.95 16.55
C ARG A 359 11.59 -25.41 16.38
N PRO A 360 11.18 -24.39 17.17
CA PRO A 360 9.94 -23.70 16.91
C PRO A 360 9.99 -23.05 15.52
N PHE A 361 8.84 -22.76 14.93
CA PHE A 361 8.77 -22.08 13.63
C PHE A 361 7.98 -20.78 13.73
N ASN A 362 8.32 -19.85 12.85
CA ASN A 362 7.61 -18.61 12.57
C ASN A 362 7.19 -18.67 11.10
N LEU A 363 5.92 -18.93 10.84
CA LEU A 363 5.37 -19.04 9.49
C LEU A 363 4.63 -17.76 9.12
N LEU A 364 5.06 -17.12 8.04
CA LEU A 364 4.30 -16.07 7.36
C LEU A 364 3.64 -16.67 6.12
N PHE A 365 2.31 -16.76 6.13
CA PHE A 365 1.51 -17.19 4.99
C PHE A 365 0.79 -15.98 4.38
N TYR A 366 1.17 -15.63 3.15
CA TYR A 366 0.66 -14.44 2.46
C TYR A 366 -0.37 -14.80 1.39
N LEU A 367 -1.56 -14.21 1.51
CA LEU A 367 -2.68 -14.34 0.57
C LEU A 367 -2.89 -12.98 -0.14
N ALA A 368 -2.80 -12.99 -1.47
CA ALA A 368 -2.76 -11.81 -2.32
C ALA A 368 -3.96 -11.68 -3.29
N ASP A 369 -4.87 -12.65 -3.34
CA ASP A 369 -5.97 -12.68 -4.31
C ASP A 369 -6.99 -11.52 -4.11
N THR A 370 -6.98 -10.82 -2.97
CA THR A 370 -7.79 -9.60 -2.74
C THR A 370 -7.17 -8.32 -3.31
N HIS A 371 -6.01 -8.40 -3.97
CA HIS A 371 -5.33 -7.25 -4.57
C HIS A 371 -6.19 -6.59 -5.66
N VAL A 372 -6.77 -5.43 -5.32
CA VAL A 372 -7.61 -4.55 -6.15
C VAL A 372 -8.85 -5.17 -6.83
N GLY A 373 -9.38 -6.30 -6.36
CA GLY A 373 -10.61 -6.84 -6.95
C GLY A 373 -10.40 -7.52 -8.31
N ARG A 374 -9.25 -8.15 -8.57
CA ARG A 374 -8.91 -8.69 -9.92
C ARG A 374 -9.20 -10.17 -10.14
N TYR A 375 -9.46 -10.95 -9.10
CA TYR A 375 -9.52 -12.41 -9.10
C TYR A 375 -10.91 -12.96 -8.79
N LYS A 376 -11.93 -12.48 -9.51
CA LYS A 376 -13.33 -12.95 -9.37
C LYS A 376 -13.47 -14.47 -9.48
N ASN A 377 -14.22 -15.05 -8.53
CA ASN A 377 -14.84 -16.37 -8.60
C ASN A 377 -13.90 -17.58 -8.74
N ARG A 378 -12.64 -17.49 -8.30
CA ARG A 378 -11.73 -18.64 -8.32
C ARG A 378 -12.10 -19.74 -7.33
N CYS A 379 -12.82 -19.40 -6.25
CA CYS A 379 -13.39 -20.37 -5.32
C CYS A 379 -14.73 -20.99 -5.79
N GLY A 380 -15.20 -20.69 -7.02
CA GLY A 380 -16.29 -21.43 -7.66
C GLY A 380 -17.72 -21.09 -7.22
N ARG A 381 -17.95 -20.01 -6.46
CA ARG A 381 -19.29 -19.57 -6.05
C ARG A 381 -19.99 -18.73 -7.12
N LYS A 382 -21.32 -18.82 -7.20
CA LYS A 382 -22.14 -17.95 -8.06
C LYS A 382 -22.15 -16.54 -7.51
N ASN A 383 -21.89 -15.55 -8.38
CA ASN A 383 -22.01 -14.13 -8.06
C ASN A 383 -23.45 -13.82 -7.60
N ASP A 384 -23.59 -13.43 -6.33
CA ASP A 384 -24.84 -13.11 -5.63
C ASP A 384 -25.06 -11.59 -5.52
N GLY A 385 -24.34 -10.79 -6.30
CA GLY A 385 -24.40 -9.32 -6.26
C GLY A 385 -23.27 -8.66 -5.46
N LEU A 386 -22.30 -9.44 -4.98
CA LEU A 386 -21.08 -8.92 -4.35
C LEU A 386 -20.22 -8.10 -5.34
N THR A 387 -19.52 -7.09 -4.80
CA THR A 387 -18.46 -6.41 -5.56
C THR A 387 -17.31 -7.38 -5.82
N SER A 388 -16.41 -7.03 -6.75
CA SER A 388 -15.25 -7.88 -7.06
C SER A 388 -14.41 -8.20 -5.83
N TYR A 389 -14.11 -7.16 -5.05
CA TYR A 389 -13.35 -7.27 -3.82
C TYR A 389 -14.05 -8.16 -2.78
N MET A 390 -15.36 -7.98 -2.58
CA MET A 390 -16.09 -8.78 -1.58
C MET A 390 -16.13 -10.27 -1.96
N ASN A 391 -16.25 -10.61 -3.25
CA ASN A 391 -16.16 -12.00 -3.70
C ASN A 391 -14.78 -12.61 -3.37
N GLU A 392 -13.71 -11.84 -3.54
CA GLU A 392 -12.35 -12.28 -3.21
C GLU A 392 -12.14 -12.42 -1.71
N ALA A 393 -12.65 -11.46 -0.91
CA ALA A 393 -12.59 -11.54 0.55
C ALA A 393 -13.30 -12.80 1.08
N GLU A 394 -14.43 -13.18 0.47
CA GLU A 394 -15.11 -14.43 0.79
C GLU A 394 -14.30 -15.66 0.37
N CYS A 395 -13.67 -15.67 -0.82
CA CYS A 395 -12.77 -16.75 -1.21
C CYS A 395 -11.61 -16.90 -0.23
N THR A 396 -10.99 -15.79 0.19
CA THR A 396 -9.92 -15.76 1.18
C THR A 396 -10.37 -16.30 2.54
N ASP A 397 -11.59 -15.99 3.00
CA ASP A 397 -12.18 -16.61 4.21
C ASP A 397 -12.21 -18.15 4.11
N GLY A 398 -12.65 -18.66 2.95
CA GLY A 398 -12.67 -20.09 2.66
C GLY A 398 -11.29 -20.74 2.57
N TYR A 399 -10.28 -20.02 2.06
CA TYR A 399 -8.89 -20.49 2.03
C TYR A 399 -8.30 -20.59 3.44
N ILE A 400 -8.46 -19.53 4.24
CA ILE A 400 -7.97 -19.50 5.62
C ILE A 400 -8.65 -20.60 6.43
N LYS A 401 -9.97 -20.80 6.29
CA LYS A 401 -10.69 -21.89 6.96
C LYS A 401 -10.02 -23.25 6.72
N GLN A 402 -9.79 -23.60 5.46
CA GLN A 402 -9.22 -24.91 5.11
C GLN A 402 -7.79 -25.07 5.64
N VAL A 403 -6.96 -24.02 5.55
CA VAL A 403 -5.58 -24.04 6.08
C VAL A 403 -5.59 -24.14 7.61
N TYR A 404 -6.41 -23.36 8.29
CA TYR A 404 -6.54 -23.35 9.75
C TYR A 404 -7.03 -24.69 10.30
N GLU A 405 -8.10 -25.26 9.70
CA GLU A 405 -8.61 -26.59 10.05
C GLU A 405 -7.57 -27.69 9.78
N THR A 406 -6.72 -27.52 8.76
CA THR A 406 -5.61 -28.45 8.49
C THR A 406 -4.52 -28.35 9.55
N PHE A 407 -4.12 -27.14 9.97
CA PHE A 407 -3.22 -26.98 11.12
C PHE A 407 -3.79 -27.65 12.37
N GLN A 408 -5.09 -27.48 12.63
CA GLN A 408 -5.76 -28.14 13.75
C GLN A 408 -5.72 -29.67 13.62
N LYS A 409 -6.02 -30.22 12.43
CA LYS A 409 -5.97 -31.66 12.16
C LYS A 409 -4.60 -32.28 12.41
N TYR A 410 -3.52 -31.53 12.14
CA TYR A 410 -2.14 -31.95 12.41
C TYR A 410 -1.64 -31.56 13.81
N ASN A 411 -2.52 -31.11 14.72
CA ASN A 411 -2.22 -30.67 16.09
C ASN A 411 -1.23 -29.50 16.19
N LEU A 412 -1.02 -28.76 15.10
CA LEU A 412 -0.05 -27.67 15.05
C LEU A 412 -0.52 -26.38 15.74
N LEU A 413 -1.75 -26.34 16.29
CA LEU A 413 -2.28 -25.16 16.98
C LEU A 413 -2.13 -25.20 18.52
N GLU A 414 -1.89 -26.36 19.14
CA GLU A 414 -1.92 -26.52 20.61
C GLU A 414 -0.82 -25.72 21.35
N ASN A 415 0.31 -25.47 20.70
CA ASN A 415 1.45 -24.72 21.25
C ASN A 415 1.94 -23.65 20.24
N THR A 416 0.99 -22.90 19.68
CA THR A 416 1.25 -21.97 18.59
C THR A 416 0.43 -20.70 18.77
N GLU A 417 1.12 -19.56 18.73
CA GLU A 417 0.46 -18.27 18.60
C GLU A 417 0.05 -18.08 17.14
N VAL A 418 -1.16 -17.60 16.93
CA VAL A 418 -1.69 -17.30 15.60
C VAL A 418 -2.13 -15.84 15.57
N ILE A 419 -1.70 -15.11 14.54
CA ILE A 419 -2.23 -13.80 14.20
C ILE A 419 -2.76 -13.83 12.76
N ILE A 420 -3.92 -13.21 12.56
CA ILE A 420 -4.49 -12.95 11.24
C ILE A 420 -4.63 -11.44 11.13
N TYR A 421 -4.00 -10.82 10.14
CA TYR A 421 -4.07 -9.37 9.97
C TYR A 421 -4.13 -8.94 8.50
N GLY A 422 -4.70 -7.76 8.28
CA GLY A 422 -4.69 -7.07 7.00
C GLY A 422 -3.56 -6.07 6.90
N ASP A 423 -2.85 -6.04 5.78
CA ASP A 423 -1.71 -5.14 5.57
C ASP A 423 -2.09 -3.66 5.42
N HIS A 424 -3.14 -3.38 4.64
CA HIS A 424 -3.62 -2.03 4.39
C HIS A 424 -5.11 -1.99 4.03
N SER A 425 -5.67 -0.77 3.93
CA SER A 425 -7.02 -0.58 3.41
C SER A 425 -7.10 -0.85 1.92
N VAL A 426 -8.25 -1.36 1.47
CA VAL A 426 -8.58 -1.49 0.05
C VAL A 426 -8.40 -0.16 -0.69
N MET A 427 -7.53 -0.15 -1.70
CA MET A 427 -7.20 1.00 -2.56
C MET A 427 -8.04 1.06 -3.84
N SER A 428 -9.36 0.93 -3.72
CA SER A 428 -10.27 0.88 -4.88
C SER A 428 -11.63 1.41 -4.49
N ASN A 429 -12.42 2.03 -5.36
CA ASN A 429 -13.78 2.45 -5.00
C ASN A 429 -14.82 1.31 -5.06
N ASN A 430 -14.37 0.07 -5.31
CA ASN A 430 -15.21 -1.12 -5.39
C ASN A 430 -15.37 -1.87 -4.05
N HIS A 431 -15.13 -1.22 -2.91
CA HIS A 431 -15.49 -1.74 -1.58
C HIS A 431 -16.59 -0.85 -1.01
N ASN A 432 -17.76 -1.44 -0.71
CA ASN A 432 -18.91 -0.66 -0.26
C ASN A 432 -18.88 -0.36 1.25
N PHE A 433 -17.76 -0.51 1.96
CA PHE A 433 -17.75 -0.25 3.41
C PHE A 433 -18.19 1.20 3.70
N GLN A 434 -19.26 1.37 4.48
CA GLN A 434 -19.74 2.69 4.89
C GLN A 434 -18.77 3.28 5.92
N GLU A 435 -18.25 4.48 5.62
CA GLU A 435 -17.53 5.34 6.56
C GLU A 435 -18.49 5.86 7.67
N PRO A 436 -18.02 6.08 8.92
CA PRO A 436 -16.62 6.26 9.29
C PRO A 436 -15.99 5.13 10.13
N ASP A 437 -14.65 5.12 10.10
CA ASP A 437 -13.68 4.33 10.89
C ASP A 437 -13.27 2.96 10.32
N ARG A 438 -12.62 2.99 9.15
CA ARG A 438 -11.91 1.84 8.55
C ARG A 438 -10.63 1.51 9.31
N ASN A 439 -10.73 0.53 10.20
CA ASN A 439 -9.61 -0.06 10.94
C ASN A 439 -9.09 -1.31 10.21
N LEU A 440 -7.80 -1.58 10.33
CA LEU A 440 -7.22 -2.80 9.77
C LEU A 440 -7.70 -4.02 10.56
N LEU A 441 -7.82 -5.17 9.89
CA LEU A 441 -8.09 -6.42 10.58
C LEU A 441 -6.85 -6.81 11.38
N LEU A 442 -7.01 -7.10 12.68
CA LEU A 442 -6.01 -7.84 13.46
C LEU A 442 -6.73 -8.67 14.52
N MET A 443 -6.55 -9.98 14.46
CA MET A 443 -7.07 -10.92 15.44
C MET A 443 -6.01 -11.91 15.86
N VAL A 444 -6.11 -12.40 17.09
CA VAL A 444 -5.21 -13.37 17.70
C VAL A 444 -6.01 -14.63 18.06
N PRO A 445 -6.28 -15.54 17.10
CA PRO A 445 -7.11 -16.72 17.34
C PRO A 445 -6.68 -17.60 18.51
N SER A 446 -5.37 -17.63 18.77
CA SER A 446 -4.78 -18.39 19.88
C SER A 446 -5.10 -17.84 21.28
N ARG A 447 -5.72 -16.65 21.39
CA ARG A 447 -5.99 -15.97 22.66
C ARG A 447 -7.47 -15.58 22.79
N LYS A 448 -7.98 -15.51 24.03
CA LYS A 448 -9.39 -15.20 24.34
C LYS A 448 -9.56 -14.00 25.25
N PHE A 449 -8.90 -12.88 24.94
CA PHE A 449 -9.08 -11.61 25.67
C PHE A 449 -10.37 -10.89 25.28
N GLY A 450 -11.06 -11.35 24.22
CA GLY A 450 -12.25 -10.69 23.66
C GLY A 450 -11.86 -9.49 22.79
N GLU A 451 -12.74 -8.49 22.73
CA GLU A 451 -12.47 -7.25 22.00
C GLU A 451 -11.45 -6.38 22.75
N VAL A 452 -10.32 -6.11 22.10
CA VAL A 452 -9.34 -5.12 22.54
C VAL A 452 -9.65 -3.79 21.86
N LYS A 453 -9.99 -2.77 22.67
CA LYS A 453 -10.40 -1.44 22.20
C LYS A 453 -9.29 -0.39 22.30
N THR A 454 -8.15 -0.76 22.85
CA THR A 454 -6.97 0.10 22.86
C THR A 454 -6.56 0.40 21.42
N ASN A 455 -6.28 1.68 21.14
CA ASN A 455 -5.75 2.06 19.83
C ASN A 455 -4.39 1.38 19.63
N MET A 456 -4.18 0.86 18.43
CA MET A 456 -2.94 0.19 18.02
C MET A 456 -2.61 0.62 16.59
N THR A 457 -1.34 0.53 16.22
CA THR A 457 -0.85 0.71 14.85
C THR A 457 -0.02 -0.50 14.43
N LEU A 458 0.37 -0.57 13.15
CA LEU A 458 1.25 -1.63 12.69
C LEU A 458 2.67 -1.60 13.29
N TYR A 459 3.09 -0.46 13.86
CA TYR A 459 4.35 -0.35 14.62
C TYR A 459 4.29 -1.08 15.97
N ASP A 460 3.11 -1.44 16.46
CA ASP A 460 2.96 -2.18 17.72
C ASP A 460 3.00 -3.70 17.51
N TYR A 461 3.06 -4.14 16.24
CA TYR A 461 2.89 -5.55 15.88
C TYR A 461 4.05 -6.42 16.37
N SER A 462 5.29 -5.96 16.20
CA SER A 462 6.46 -6.70 16.65
C SER A 462 6.45 -6.88 18.19
N HIS A 463 6.07 -5.83 18.92
CA HIS A 463 5.90 -5.83 20.37
C HIS A 463 4.84 -6.82 20.82
N LEU A 464 3.70 -6.85 20.12
CA LEU A 464 2.63 -7.81 20.36
C LEU A 464 3.14 -9.24 20.19
N ILE A 465 3.83 -9.57 19.09
CA ILE A 465 4.35 -10.92 18.84
C ILE A 465 5.32 -11.34 19.93
N LEU A 466 6.35 -10.52 20.19
CA LEU A 466 7.41 -10.88 21.12
C LEU A 466 6.84 -11.05 22.54
N ASN A 467 5.86 -10.22 22.92
CA ASN A 467 5.10 -10.43 24.16
C ASN A 467 4.28 -11.73 24.14
N LEU A 468 3.55 -12.01 23.07
CA LEU A 468 2.79 -13.26 22.92
C LEU A 468 3.67 -14.51 22.88
N LEU A 469 4.97 -14.40 22.62
CA LEU A 469 5.95 -15.48 22.64
C LEU A 469 6.82 -15.51 23.91
N ASP A 470 6.53 -14.65 24.89
CA ASP A 470 7.34 -14.49 26.12
C ASP A 470 8.83 -14.18 25.82
N VAL A 471 9.10 -13.46 24.73
CA VAL A 471 10.45 -13.07 24.32
C VAL A 471 10.81 -11.72 24.92
N LYS A 472 11.86 -11.72 25.74
CA LYS A 472 12.58 -10.49 26.11
C LYS A 472 13.62 -10.20 25.05
N TYR A 473 13.68 -8.96 24.59
CA TYR A 473 14.52 -8.57 23.47
C TYR A 473 15.25 -7.25 23.74
N LYS A 474 16.42 -7.09 23.13
CA LYS A 474 17.18 -5.84 22.98
C LYS A 474 17.93 -5.83 21.64
N PRO A 475 18.20 -4.65 21.05
CA PRO A 475 17.73 -3.33 21.48
C PRO A 475 16.21 -3.18 21.34
N ASN A 476 15.64 -2.16 22.00
CA ASN A 476 14.23 -1.84 21.81
C ASN A 476 13.98 -1.32 20.39
N PHE A 477 12.79 -1.61 19.85
CA PHE A 477 12.40 -1.05 18.56
C PHE A 477 12.25 0.48 18.63
N PRO A 478 12.46 1.20 17.50
CA PRO A 478 12.43 2.65 17.49
C PRO A 478 11.05 3.27 17.67
N PHE A 479 9.99 2.51 17.37
CA PHE A 479 8.59 2.92 17.48
C PHE A 479 7.74 1.77 18.03
N GLY A 480 6.49 2.08 18.34
CA GLY A 480 5.50 1.15 18.89
C GLY A 480 5.73 0.76 20.35
N SER A 481 4.73 0.11 20.91
CA SER A 481 4.80 -0.54 22.22
C SER A 481 3.80 -1.69 22.31
N ASN A 482 3.84 -2.49 23.38
CA ASN A 482 2.94 -3.64 23.52
C ASN A 482 1.48 -3.19 23.72
N PRO A 483 0.56 -3.50 22.78
CA PRO A 483 -0.82 -3.00 22.82
C PRO A 483 -1.70 -3.72 23.84
N LEU A 484 -1.20 -4.79 24.48
CA LEU A 484 -1.89 -5.50 25.57
C LEU A 484 -1.58 -4.89 26.96
N GLN A 485 -0.67 -3.92 27.06
CA GLN A 485 -0.37 -3.24 28.32
C GLN A 485 -1.43 -2.20 28.66
N ALA A 486 -1.79 -2.09 29.94
CA ALA A 486 -2.81 -1.15 30.41
C ALA A 486 -2.44 0.33 30.19
N ASN A 487 -1.14 0.63 30.12
CA ASN A 487 -0.59 1.97 29.88
C ASN A 487 -0.05 2.13 28.45
N HIS A 488 -0.52 1.31 27.49
CA HIS A 488 -0.11 1.44 26.10
C HIS A 488 -0.39 2.83 25.55
N VAL A 489 0.61 3.40 24.88
CA VAL A 489 0.53 4.67 24.15
C VAL A 489 1.01 4.41 22.73
N ILE A 490 0.29 4.97 21.76
CA ILE A 490 0.70 4.93 20.36
C ILE A 490 2.01 5.71 20.22
N ASP A 491 3.08 5.02 19.81
CA ASP A 491 4.38 5.60 19.48
C ASP A 491 4.61 5.41 17.98
N VAL A 492 4.48 6.50 17.22
CA VAL A 492 4.55 6.51 15.75
C VAL A 492 5.54 7.57 15.29
N PRO A 493 6.14 7.42 14.09
CA PRO A 493 7.08 8.40 13.57
C PRO A 493 6.48 9.80 13.46
N GLU A 494 7.06 10.77 14.16
CA GLU A 494 6.73 12.17 14.00
C GLU A 494 7.48 12.78 12.81
N LYS A 495 7.07 14.00 12.43
CA LYS A 495 7.72 14.75 11.34
C LYS A 495 9.23 14.91 11.57
N ALA A 496 9.65 15.17 12.81
CA ALA A 496 11.05 15.33 13.18
C ALA A 496 11.86 14.04 12.99
N ASP A 497 11.26 12.89 13.34
CA ASP A 497 11.89 11.58 13.26
C ASP A 497 12.07 11.15 11.80
N LEU A 498 11.01 11.32 11.00
CA LEU A 498 11.06 11.10 9.56
C LEU A 498 12.14 11.96 8.90
N ASN A 499 12.21 13.26 9.22
CA ASN A 499 13.25 14.15 8.72
C ASN A 499 14.66 13.67 9.05
N TYR A 500 14.88 13.17 10.27
CA TYR A 500 16.15 12.60 10.67
C TYR A 500 16.49 11.34 9.85
N LEU A 501 15.54 10.40 9.73
CA LEU A 501 15.73 9.17 8.95
C LEU A 501 16.05 9.50 7.48
N TYR A 502 15.27 10.38 6.87
CA TYR A 502 15.50 10.85 5.51
C TYR A 502 16.90 11.46 5.34
N ASN A 503 17.32 12.34 6.25
CA ASN A 503 18.64 12.98 6.21
C ASN A 503 19.78 11.96 6.41
N ARG A 504 19.63 11.06 7.39
CA ARG A 504 20.64 10.05 7.72
C ARG A 504 20.87 9.10 6.55
N PHE A 505 19.77 8.59 5.98
CA PHE A 505 19.82 7.57 4.94
C PHE A 505 19.83 8.15 3.53
N GLN A 506 19.76 9.47 3.35
CA GLN A 506 19.71 10.10 2.02
C GLN A 506 20.85 9.66 1.09
N LYS A 507 22.05 9.42 1.65
CA LYS A 507 23.21 8.95 0.87
C LYS A 507 23.17 7.44 0.62
N GLU A 508 22.66 6.66 1.56
CA GLU A 508 22.51 5.20 1.42
C GLU A 508 21.39 4.84 0.44
N MET A 509 20.35 5.69 0.37
CA MET A 509 19.25 5.59 -0.60
C MET A 509 19.66 6.05 -2.01
N LYS A 510 20.79 6.76 -2.18
CA LYS A 510 21.29 7.14 -3.51
C LYS A 510 21.97 5.94 -4.17
N PHE A 511 21.31 5.41 -5.21
CA PHE A 511 21.76 4.36 -6.14
C PHE A 511 23.26 4.01 -6.11
N ASN A 512 23.56 2.73 -5.84
CA ASN A 512 24.82 2.12 -6.28
C ASN A 512 24.63 1.63 -7.74
N PRO A 513 25.29 2.22 -8.75
CA PRO A 513 25.02 1.96 -10.17
C PRO A 513 25.52 0.60 -10.69
N ASN A 514 26.05 -0.28 -9.84
CA ASN A 514 26.56 -1.60 -10.24
C ASN A 514 25.77 -2.76 -9.61
N PRO A 515 24.64 -3.19 -10.20
CA PRO A 515 24.11 -4.52 -9.96
C PRO A 515 24.91 -5.52 -10.79
N LYS A 516 26.19 -5.73 -10.47
CA LYS A 516 26.96 -6.83 -11.08
C LYS A 516 26.55 -8.13 -10.38
N GLY A 517 25.78 -8.93 -11.11
CA GLY A 517 25.02 -10.09 -10.62
C GLY A 517 23.65 -9.59 -10.21
N TYR A 518 22.57 -9.78 -10.96
CA TYR A 518 21.81 -11.03 -10.90
C TYR A 518 20.85 -11.22 -12.09
N PHE A 519 21.06 -10.51 -13.20
CA PHE A 519 20.43 -10.87 -14.47
C PHE A 519 21.37 -11.75 -15.29
N ASN A 520 21.52 -13.02 -14.90
CA ASN A 520 21.85 -14.02 -15.91
C ASN A 520 20.60 -14.22 -16.77
N ASN A 521 20.80 -14.10 -18.08
CA ASN A 521 19.83 -14.01 -19.17
C ASN A 521 18.92 -15.24 -19.38
N THR A 522 18.47 -15.94 -18.33
CA THR A 522 17.61 -17.13 -18.49
C THR A 522 16.11 -16.80 -18.51
N ASP A 523 15.63 -15.77 -17.81
CA ASP A 523 14.18 -15.55 -17.62
C ASP A 523 13.44 -14.85 -18.77
N ARG A 524 14.10 -13.98 -19.55
CA ARG A 524 13.44 -13.37 -20.73
C ARG A 524 13.09 -14.38 -21.82
N THR A 525 13.79 -15.50 -21.86
CA THR A 525 13.54 -16.59 -22.82
C THR A 525 12.33 -17.44 -22.45
N GLU A 526 11.94 -17.51 -21.17
CA GLU A 526 10.75 -18.23 -20.74
C GLU A 526 9.46 -17.43 -20.94
N GLU A 527 9.47 -16.12 -20.70
CA GLU A 527 8.31 -15.26 -21.03
C GLU A 527 7.94 -15.32 -22.53
N LEU A 528 8.96 -15.38 -23.40
CA LEU A 528 8.76 -15.54 -24.85
C LEU A 528 8.27 -16.95 -25.24
N LYS A 529 8.64 -17.99 -24.48
CA LYS A 529 8.09 -19.35 -24.69
C LYS A 529 6.64 -19.48 -24.21
N ILE A 530 6.26 -18.76 -23.14
CA ILE A 530 4.91 -18.76 -22.57
C ILE A 530 3.89 -18.06 -23.50
N ARG A 531 4.30 -17.00 -24.22
CA ARG A 531 3.47 -16.36 -25.26
C ARG A 531 3.13 -17.27 -26.44
N ASN A 532 3.97 -18.26 -26.73
CA ASN A 532 3.74 -19.19 -27.84
C ASN A 532 2.88 -20.41 -27.45
N TYR A 533 2.75 -20.73 -26.15
CA TYR A 533 1.90 -21.83 -25.69
C TYR A 533 0.42 -21.46 -25.55
N THR A 534 0.12 -20.17 -25.33
CA THR A 534 -1.26 -19.66 -25.21
C THR A 534 -1.95 -19.41 -26.55
N LYS A 535 -1.23 -19.50 -27.67
CA LYS A 535 -1.83 -19.42 -29.03
C LYS A 535 -2.22 -20.79 -29.63
N LYS A 536 -2.07 -21.89 -28.89
CA LYS A 536 -2.30 -23.26 -29.43
C LYS A 536 -3.16 -24.19 -28.56
N LYS A 537 -4.05 -23.65 -27.72
CA LYS A 537 -5.15 -24.44 -27.13
C LYS A 537 -6.47 -23.71 -27.25
#